data_AF-A0A239JYK4-F1
#
_entry.id   AF-A0A239JYK4-F1
#
_cell.length_a   1.000
_cell.length_b   1.000
_cell.length_c   1.000
_cell.angle_alpha   90.00
_cell.angle_beta   90.00
_cell.angle_gamma   90.00
#
_symmetry.space_group_name_H-M   'P 1'
#
loop_
_entity.id
_entity.type
_entity.pdbx_description
1 polymer ?
#
loop_
_entity_poly.entity_id
_entity_poly.type
_entity_poly.pdbx_seq_one_letter_code
_entity_poly.pdbx_strand_id
1 'polypeptide(L)'
;MPTRAIPYLKAVLHLLCLLPMLYLAQQYRNGALANLADPTNYLTHFTGDWALWLLLVDLAITPVRRLNPSLAWLIRLRRMLGLWAFFYATLHLAIYVLLFSGYDLPTAWAGLQAGHLGEPWNQLKLIWPRMLDDVEKRPFIQVGLFAWVLLFALAATSPQRVLRAMGGKNWQRLHRTIYLAGIAAVVHYWWLVKAGVRTPWKVTAVLAVLLLARVVYAAMKRSQKTRTAASTAI
;
A
#
# COMPACT_ATOMS: atom_id res chain seq x y z
N MET A 1 0.33 -6.78 -27.55
CA MET A 1 -0.02 -7.96 -26.73
C MET A 1 -1.45 -8.41 -27.07
N PRO A 2 -1.69 -9.69 -27.35
CA PRO A 2 -3.02 -10.18 -27.67
C PRO A 2 -3.95 -10.08 -26.45
N THR A 3 -5.15 -9.57 -26.65
CA THR A 3 -6.13 -9.26 -25.59
C THR A 3 -6.51 -10.48 -24.74
N ARG A 4 -6.37 -11.68 -25.31
CA ARG A 4 -6.65 -12.98 -24.67
C ARG A 4 -5.67 -13.33 -23.54
N ALA A 5 -4.45 -12.77 -23.53
CA ALA A 5 -3.44 -13.07 -22.52
C ALA A 5 -3.69 -12.36 -21.17
N ILE A 6 -4.54 -11.33 -21.16
CA ILE A 6 -4.68 -10.42 -20.01
C ILE A 6 -5.34 -11.06 -18.78
N PRO A 7 -6.40 -11.89 -18.92
CA PRO A 7 -6.95 -12.63 -17.78
C PRO A 7 -5.90 -13.55 -17.13
N TYR A 8 -5.11 -14.26 -17.93
CA TYR A 8 -4.03 -15.12 -17.44
C TYR A 8 -2.97 -14.31 -16.68
N LEU A 9 -2.55 -13.16 -17.22
CA LEU A 9 -1.62 -12.26 -16.52
C LEU A 9 -2.17 -11.76 -15.18
N LYS A 10 -3.47 -11.47 -15.10
CA LYS A 10 -4.12 -11.08 -13.84
C LYS A 10 -4.15 -12.24 -12.83
N ALA A 11 -4.39 -13.47 -13.30
CA ALA A 11 -4.37 -14.66 -12.46
C ALA A 11 -2.96 -14.91 -11.92
N VAL A 12 -1.96 -14.91 -12.80
CA VAL A 12 -0.54 -15.01 -12.42
C VAL A 12 -0.17 -13.93 -11.41
N LEU A 13 -0.57 -12.68 -11.64
CA LEU A 13 -0.27 -11.60 -10.71
C LEU A 13 -0.95 -11.82 -9.33
N HIS A 14 -2.17 -12.37 -9.27
CA HIS A 14 -2.81 -12.70 -7.98
C HIS A 14 -2.00 -13.76 -7.26
N LEU A 15 -1.58 -14.82 -7.97
CA LEU A 15 -0.77 -15.89 -7.41
C LEU A 15 0.56 -15.34 -6.89
N LEU A 16 1.24 -14.49 -7.66
CA LEU A 16 2.48 -13.84 -7.24
C LEU A 16 2.27 -12.98 -5.98
N CYS A 17 1.19 -12.20 -5.92
CA CYS A 17 0.86 -11.42 -4.73
C CYS A 17 0.42 -12.27 -3.54
N LEU A 18 0.02 -13.53 -3.74
CA LEU A 18 -0.29 -14.48 -2.67
C LEU A 18 0.94 -15.22 -2.13
N LEU A 19 2.00 -15.36 -2.94
CA LEU A 19 3.22 -16.07 -2.53
C LEU A 19 3.79 -15.60 -1.18
N PRO A 20 3.88 -14.29 -0.86
CA PRO A 20 4.41 -13.84 0.41
C PRO A 20 3.54 -14.27 1.60
N MET A 21 2.22 -14.34 1.41
CA MET A 21 1.30 -14.88 2.41
C MET A 21 1.47 -16.38 2.60
N LEU A 22 1.62 -17.12 1.51
CA LEU A 22 1.89 -18.56 1.57
C LEU A 22 3.22 -18.84 2.27
N TYR A 23 4.24 -18.01 2.01
CA TYR A 23 5.54 -18.08 2.68
C TYR A 23 5.41 -17.85 4.19
N LEU A 24 4.69 -16.81 4.64
CA LEU A 24 4.47 -16.58 6.07
C LEU A 24 3.67 -17.72 6.72
N ALA A 25 2.66 -18.27 6.03
CA ALA A 25 1.89 -19.40 6.52
C ALA A 25 2.77 -20.66 6.66
N GLN A 26 3.69 -20.89 5.73
CA GLN A 26 4.65 -21.99 5.81
C GLN A 26 5.62 -21.80 6.99
N GLN A 27 6.15 -20.58 7.17
CA GLN A 27 7.04 -20.21 8.29
C GLN A 27 6.35 -20.32 9.66
N TYR A 28 5.03 -20.12 9.70
CA TYR A 28 4.24 -20.38 10.89
C TYR A 28 4.11 -21.88 11.16
N ARG A 29 3.74 -22.66 10.12
CA ARG A 29 3.50 -24.11 10.24
C ARG A 29 4.74 -24.91 10.62
N ASN A 30 5.92 -24.53 10.12
CA ASN A 30 7.18 -25.20 10.43
C ASN A 30 7.83 -24.70 11.74
N GLY A 31 7.17 -23.79 12.47
CA GLY A 31 7.69 -23.21 13.70
C GLY A 31 8.84 -22.21 13.51
N ALA A 32 9.24 -21.90 12.27
CA ALA A 32 10.36 -21.01 11.99
C ALA A 32 10.13 -19.59 12.53
N LEU A 33 8.89 -19.10 12.53
CA LEU A 33 8.56 -17.82 13.14
C LEU A 33 8.85 -17.79 14.64
N ALA A 34 8.62 -18.89 15.37
CA ALA A 34 8.88 -18.96 16.81
C ALA A 34 10.37 -18.90 17.17
N ASN A 35 11.25 -19.21 16.21
CA ASN A 35 12.70 -19.14 16.37
C ASN A 35 13.27 -17.72 16.14
N LEU A 36 12.45 -16.77 15.69
CA LEU A 36 12.86 -15.37 15.52
C LEU A 36 12.92 -14.66 16.88
N ALA A 37 13.90 -13.78 17.06
CA ALA A 37 14.04 -12.97 18.28
C ALA A 37 12.81 -12.06 18.51
N ASP A 38 12.24 -11.52 17.43
CA ASP A 38 10.99 -10.76 17.45
C ASP A 38 10.16 -11.08 16.19
N PRO A 39 9.27 -12.09 16.26
CA PRO A 39 8.46 -12.51 15.13
C PRO A 39 7.48 -11.42 14.68
N THR A 40 6.95 -10.65 15.63
CA THR A 40 5.98 -9.58 15.36
C THR A 40 6.61 -8.44 14.59
N ASN A 41 7.81 -8.02 14.98
CA ASN A 41 8.58 -7.02 14.24
C ASN A 41 8.88 -7.51 12.81
N TYR A 42 9.32 -8.75 12.65
CA TYR A 42 9.57 -9.34 11.31
C TYR A 42 8.31 -9.31 10.43
N LEU A 43 7.17 -9.77 10.94
CA LEU A 43 5.89 -9.78 10.21
C LEU A 43 5.45 -8.36 9.82
N THR A 44 5.62 -7.41 10.74
CA THR A 44 5.28 -6.00 10.51
C THR A 44 6.12 -5.42 9.38
N HIS A 45 7.45 -5.59 9.42
CA HIS A 45 8.33 -5.08 8.37
C HIS A 45 8.11 -5.80 7.04
N PHE A 46 7.98 -7.13 7.03
CA PHE A 46 7.76 -7.91 5.83
C PHE A 46 6.50 -7.47 5.09
N THR A 47 5.37 -7.36 5.80
CA THR A 47 4.10 -6.94 5.18
C THR A 47 4.11 -5.46 4.76
N GLY A 48 4.81 -4.59 5.51
CA GLY A 48 5.01 -3.19 5.16
C GLY A 48 5.87 -2.99 3.89
N ASP A 49 6.96 -3.76 3.76
CA ASP A 49 7.81 -3.74 2.57
C ASP A 49 7.03 -4.17 1.32
N TRP A 50 6.22 -5.24 1.42
CA TRP A 50 5.35 -5.68 0.31
C TRP A 50 4.32 -4.61 -0.08
N ALA A 51 3.70 -3.95 0.90
CA ALA A 51 2.77 -2.84 0.64
C ALA A 51 3.46 -1.70 -0.12
N LEU A 52 4.65 -1.29 0.32
CA LEU A 52 5.45 -0.22 -0.30
C LEU A 52 5.89 -0.59 -1.72
N TRP A 53 6.44 -1.79 -1.94
CA TRP A 53 6.91 -2.19 -3.26
C TRP A 53 5.75 -2.32 -4.25
N LEU A 54 4.61 -2.89 -3.85
CA LEU A 54 3.43 -2.95 -4.72
C LEU A 54 2.90 -1.55 -5.07
N LEU A 55 2.91 -0.63 -4.10
CA LEU A 55 2.56 0.77 -4.33
C LEU A 55 3.51 1.45 -5.33
N LEU A 56 4.83 1.23 -5.20
CA LEU A 56 5.82 1.76 -6.13
C LEU A 56 5.67 1.17 -7.53
N VAL A 57 5.35 -0.14 -7.64
CA VAL A 57 5.05 -0.78 -8.93
C VAL A 57 3.80 -0.17 -9.57
N ASP A 58 2.72 0.09 -8.81
CA ASP A 58 1.55 0.83 -9.32
C ASP A 58 1.94 2.21 -9.88
N LEU A 59 2.75 2.95 -9.11
CA LEU A 59 3.25 4.27 -9.49
C LEU A 59 4.20 4.20 -10.69
N ALA A 60 4.89 3.08 -10.93
CA ALA A 60 5.80 2.90 -12.06
C ALA A 60 5.07 2.64 -13.39
N ILE A 61 3.86 2.09 -13.38
CA ILE A 61 3.12 1.76 -14.63
C ILE A 61 2.95 2.97 -15.56
N THR A 62 2.68 4.15 -15.00
CA THR A 62 2.45 5.36 -15.81
C THR A 62 3.72 5.85 -16.51
N PRO A 63 4.86 6.08 -15.83
CA PRO A 63 6.09 6.47 -16.52
C PRO A 63 6.59 5.37 -17.47
N VAL A 64 6.53 4.09 -17.08
CA VAL A 64 6.96 2.98 -17.95
C VAL A 64 6.17 2.95 -19.27
N ARG A 65 4.84 3.08 -19.21
CA ARG A 65 4.01 3.17 -20.42
C ARG A 65 4.37 4.35 -21.33
N ARG A 66 4.82 5.46 -20.74
CA ARG A 66 5.18 6.66 -21.50
C ARG A 66 6.53 6.52 -22.19
N LEU A 67 7.49 5.86 -21.55
CA LEU A 67 8.79 5.55 -22.13
C LEU A 67 8.67 4.49 -23.23
N ASN A 68 7.81 3.49 -23.04
CA ASN A 68 7.57 2.45 -24.01
C ASN A 68 6.05 2.24 -24.24
N PRO A 69 5.49 2.84 -25.31
CA PRO A 69 4.07 2.70 -25.65
C PRO A 69 3.61 1.25 -25.86
N SER A 70 4.51 0.33 -26.25
CA SER A 70 4.17 -1.10 -26.39
C SER A 70 3.73 -1.74 -25.07
N LEU A 71 4.13 -1.16 -23.92
CA LEU A 71 3.78 -1.60 -22.58
C LEU A 71 2.47 -0.95 -22.06
N ALA A 72 1.69 -0.30 -22.91
CA ALA A 72 0.44 0.35 -22.51
C ALA A 72 -0.60 -0.59 -21.90
N TRP A 73 -0.50 -1.89 -22.17
CA TRP A 73 -1.36 -2.92 -21.59
C TRP A 73 -1.23 -3.01 -20.05
N LEU A 74 -0.09 -2.62 -19.46
CA LEU A 74 0.15 -2.62 -18.01
C LEU A 74 -0.87 -1.78 -17.24
N ILE A 75 -1.47 -0.77 -17.87
CA ILE A 75 -2.51 0.06 -17.25
C ILE A 75 -3.71 -0.77 -16.76
N ARG A 76 -3.96 -1.93 -17.38
CA ARG A 76 -5.05 -2.84 -17.02
C ARG A 76 -4.77 -3.63 -15.73
N LEU A 77 -3.53 -3.66 -15.28
CA LEU A 77 -3.10 -4.29 -14.02
C LEU A 77 -3.05 -3.29 -12.85
N ARG A 78 -3.03 -1.99 -13.14
CA ARG A 78 -2.89 -0.91 -12.16
C ARG A 78 -3.85 -1.05 -10.96
N ARG A 79 -5.15 -1.12 -11.23
CA ARG A 79 -6.18 -1.27 -10.18
C ARG A 79 -5.90 -2.49 -9.27
N MET A 80 -5.42 -3.58 -9.86
CA MET A 80 -5.17 -4.81 -9.13
C MET A 80 -3.97 -4.68 -8.18
N LEU A 81 -2.89 -4.07 -8.65
CA LEU A 81 -1.69 -3.79 -7.83
C LEU A 81 -2.01 -2.85 -6.68
N GLY A 82 -2.78 -1.79 -6.93
CA GLY A 82 -3.21 -0.87 -5.87
C GLY A 82 -4.06 -1.55 -4.79
N LEU A 83 -4.94 -2.49 -5.15
CA LEU A 83 -5.71 -3.28 -4.17
C LEU A 83 -4.84 -4.23 -3.37
N TRP A 84 -3.85 -4.87 -3.99
CA TRP A 84 -2.87 -5.69 -3.27
C TRP A 84 -1.98 -4.86 -2.34
N ALA A 85 -1.53 -3.68 -2.77
CA ALA A 85 -0.81 -2.75 -1.90
C ALA A 85 -1.64 -2.36 -0.67
N PHE A 86 -2.95 -2.08 -0.86
CA PHE A 86 -3.87 -1.80 0.24
C PHE A 86 -4.13 -3.02 1.14
N PHE A 87 -4.23 -4.22 0.57
CA PHE A 87 -4.34 -5.46 1.35
C PHE A 87 -3.13 -5.64 2.28
N TYR A 88 -1.91 -5.52 1.75
CA TYR A 88 -0.69 -5.61 2.55
C TYR A 88 -0.56 -4.47 3.57
N ALA A 89 -0.97 -3.25 3.23
CA ALA A 89 -1.00 -2.14 4.18
C ALA A 89 -2.00 -2.38 5.33
N THR A 90 -3.15 -2.99 5.03
CA THR A 90 -4.15 -3.36 6.04
C THR A 90 -3.65 -4.50 6.90
N LEU A 91 -2.96 -5.48 6.31
CA LEU A 91 -2.33 -6.56 7.07
C LEU A 91 -1.22 -6.04 7.98
N HIS A 92 -0.39 -5.12 7.49
CA HIS A 92 0.63 -4.42 8.28
C HIS A 92 0.03 -3.70 9.48
N LEU A 93 -1.05 -2.94 9.27
CA LEU A 93 -1.79 -2.29 10.35
C LEU A 93 -2.43 -3.31 11.31
N ALA A 94 -3.02 -4.39 10.78
CA ALA A 94 -3.64 -5.43 11.59
C ALA A 94 -2.62 -6.16 12.47
N ILE A 95 -1.40 -6.40 11.98
CA ILE A 95 -0.32 -6.99 12.78
C ILE A 95 0.05 -6.06 13.94
N TYR A 96 0.17 -4.75 13.70
CA TYR A 96 0.37 -3.79 14.78
C TYR A 96 -0.77 -3.85 15.82
N VAL A 97 -2.02 -3.81 15.36
CA VAL A 97 -3.19 -3.81 16.25
C VAL A 97 -3.36 -5.13 17.00
N LEU A 98 -3.08 -6.28 16.40
CA LEU A 98 -3.40 -7.59 16.96
C LEU A 98 -2.21 -8.30 17.60
N LEU A 99 -0.98 -7.95 17.24
CA LEU A 99 0.22 -8.61 17.78
C LEU A 99 1.09 -7.67 18.60
N PHE A 100 1.11 -6.37 18.28
CA PHE A 100 2.02 -5.42 18.94
C PHE A 100 1.37 -4.71 20.14
N SER A 101 0.06 -4.43 20.09
CA SER A 101 -0.68 -3.71 21.14
C SER A 101 -0.90 -4.50 22.44
N GLY A 102 -0.57 -5.80 22.44
CA GLY A 102 -0.84 -6.72 23.54
C GLY A 102 -2.21 -7.41 23.49
N TYR A 103 -2.82 -7.53 22.31
CA TYR A 103 -4.05 -8.31 22.12
C TYR A 103 -3.78 -9.80 22.31
N ASP A 104 -4.52 -10.44 23.21
CA ASP A 104 -4.40 -11.88 23.48
C ASP A 104 -5.24 -12.71 22.50
N LEU A 105 -4.60 -13.11 21.39
CA LEU A 105 -5.22 -13.95 20.36
C LEU A 105 -5.73 -15.30 20.90
N PRO A 106 -4.93 -16.08 21.68
CA PRO A 106 -5.40 -17.31 22.32
C PRO A 106 -6.68 -17.12 23.14
N THR A 107 -6.74 -16.09 23.99
CA THR A 107 -7.91 -15.84 24.85
C THR A 107 -9.13 -15.43 24.02
N ALA A 108 -8.95 -14.54 23.03
CA ALA A 108 -10.05 -14.14 22.14
C ALA A 108 -10.60 -15.34 21.35
N TRP A 109 -9.73 -16.24 20.88
CA TRP A 109 -10.12 -17.42 20.13
C TRP A 109 -10.83 -18.46 21.01
N ALA A 110 -10.30 -18.72 22.22
CA ALA A 110 -10.93 -19.61 23.19
C ALA A 110 -12.34 -19.11 23.58
N GLY A 111 -12.49 -17.79 23.75
CA GLY A 111 -13.80 -17.17 24.00
C GLY A 111 -14.80 -17.41 22.88
N LEU A 112 -14.38 -17.27 21.61
CA LEU A 112 -15.23 -17.57 20.46
C LEU A 112 -15.63 -19.05 20.41
N GLN A 113 -14.70 -19.96 20.66
CA GLN A 113 -14.97 -21.40 20.70
C GLN A 113 -15.94 -21.79 21.83
N ALA A 114 -15.90 -21.07 22.96
CA ALA A 114 -16.81 -21.23 24.09
C ALA A 114 -18.19 -20.57 23.88
N GLY A 115 -18.45 -19.96 22.72
CA GLY A 115 -19.71 -19.25 22.43
C GLY A 115 -19.77 -17.81 22.96
N HIS A 116 -18.70 -17.32 23.59
CA HIS A 116 -18.60 -15.94 24.06
C HIS A 116 -18.14 -15.01 22.92
N LEU A 117 -19.07 -14.67 22.02
CA LEU A 117 -18.82 -13.79 20.87
C LEU A 117 -18.32 -12.39 21.25
N GLY A 118 -18.48 -11.99 22.51
CA GLY A 118 -18.01 -10.70 23.04
C GLY A 118 -16.54 -10.67 23.44
N GLU A 119 -15.87 -11.82 23.61
CA GLU A 119 -14.48 -11.85 24.11
C GLU A 119 -13.47 -11.13 23.22
N PRO A 120 -13.48 -11.31 21.88
CA PRO A 120 -12.61 -10.52 21.01
C PRO A 120 -12.79 -9.00 21.16
N TRP A 121 -14.03 -8.56 21.38
CA TRP A 121 -14.35 -7.15 21.57
C TRP A 121 -13.87 -6.65 22.94
N ASN A 122 -13.99 -7.47 23.98
CA ASN A 122 -13.48 -7.16 25.32
C ASN A 122 -11.95 -7.02 25.31
N GLN A 123 -11.24 -7.92 24.63
CA GLN A 123 -9.79 -7.82 24.43
C GLN A 123 -9.41 -6.55 23.67
N LEU A 124 -10.17 -6.19 22.63
CA LEU A 124 -9.93 -4.96 21.88
C LEU A 124 -10.16 -3.69 22.74
N LYS A 125 -11.19 -3.68 23.58
CA LYS A 125 -11.41 -2.59 24.55
C LYS A 125 -10.26 -2.46 25.53
N LEU A 126 -9.68 -3.57 25.98
CA LEU A 126 -8.59 -3.58 26.95
C LEU A 126 -7.32 -2.93 26.40
N ILE A 127 -7.02 -3.14 25.11
CA ILE A 127 -5.84 -2.56 24.47
C ILE A 127 -6.05 -1.12 23.98
N TRP A 128 -7.31 -0.64 23.90
CA TRP A 128 -7.65 0.68 23.37
C TRP A 128 -6.86 1.85 24.01
N PRO A 129 -6.70 1.94 25.34
CA PRO A 129 -5.93 3.02 25.95
C PRO A 129 -4.45 2.99 25.56
N ARG A 130 -3.85 1.80 25.47
CA ARG A 130 -2.45 1.62 25.05
C ARG A 130 -2.26 2.01 23.59
N MET A 131 -3.20 1.63 22.72
CA MET A 131 -3.14 2.00 21.31
C MET A 131 -3.21 3.51 21.10
N LEU A 132 -4.11 4.20 21.83
CA LEU A 132 -4.20 5.65 21.76
C LEU A 132 -2.91 6.31 22.25
N ASP A 133 -2.35 5.81 23.35
CA ASP A 133 -1.08 6.29 23.91
C ASP A 133 0.08 6.14 22.90
N ASP A 134 0.16 4.99 22.21
CA ASP A 134 1.15 4.78 21.15
C ASP A 134 0.93 5.72 19.96
N VAL A 135 -0.32 5.91 19.50
CA VAL A 135 -0.63 6.81 18.38
C VAL A 135 -0.30 8.26 18.73
N GLU A 136 -0.53 8.69 19.97
CA GLU A 136 -0.23 10.04 20.42
C GLU A 136 1.28 10.27 20.55
N LYS A 137 2.00 9.31 21.14
CA LYS A 137 3.43 9.45 21.42
C LYS A 137 4.33 9.19 20.21
N ARG A 138 3.85 8.47 19.19
CA ARG A 138 4.67 8.00 18.07
C ARG A 138 4.23 8.65 16.76
N PRO A 139 4.88 9.73 16.30
CA PRO A 139 4.47 10.46 15.09
C PRO A 139 4.54 9.62 13.83
N PHE A 140 5.45 8.63 13.77
CA PHE A 140 5.50 7.71 12.63
C PHE A 140 4.20 6.91 12.48
N ILE A 141 3.54 6.51 13.57
CA ILE A 141 2.26 5.78 13.51
C ILE A 141 1.16 6.67 12.91
N GLN A 142 1.12 7.94 13.28
CA GLN A 142 0.16 8.91 12.74
C GLN A 142 0.31 9.07 11.23
N VAL A 143 1.55 9.20 10.74
CA VAL A 143 1.82 9.28 9.29
C VAL A 143 1.47 7.98 8.58
N GLY A 144 1.74 6.83 9.19
CA GLY A 144 1.36 5.52 8.67
C GLY A 144 -0.17 5.37 8.55
N LEU A 145 -0.90 5.76 9.59
CA LEU A 145 -2.37 5.76 9.60
C LEU A 145 -2.93 6.73 8.55
N PHE A 146 -2.34 7.91 8.42
CA PHE A 146 -2.72 8.87 7.37
C PHE A 146 -2.54 8.28 5.96
N ALA A 147 -1.40 7.62 5.70
CA ALA A 147 -1.17 6.93 4.44
C ALA A 147 -2.21 5.81 4.21
N TRP A 148 -2.52 5.02 5.25
CA TRP A 148 -3.53 3.98 5.18
C TRP A 148 -4.94 4.53 4.88
N VAL A 149 -5.35 5.64 5.50
CA VAL A 149 -6.64 6.30 5.23
C VAL A 149 -6.73 6.77 3.77
N LEU A 150 -5.65 7.33 3.22
CA LEU A 150 -5.61 7.68 1.80
C LEU A 150 -5.76 6.43 0.92
N LEU A 151 -5.04 5.34 1.21
CA LEU A 151 -5.15 4.09 0.47
C LEU A 151 -6.54 3.46 0.60
N PHE A 152 -7.16 3.52 1.78
CA PHE A 152 -8.52 3.06 2.03
C PHE A 152 -9.53 3.81 1.16
N ALA A 153 -9.45 5.14 1.13
CA ALA A 153 -10.32 5.95 0.28
C ALA A 153 -10.17 5.58 -1.21
N LEU A 154 -8.95 5.30 -1.66
CA LEU A 154 -8.68 4.86 -3.03
C LEU A 154 -9.23 3.45 -3.32
N ALA A 155 -9.09 2.53 -2.36
CA ALA A 155 -9.60 1.16 -2.47
C ALA A 155 -11.15 1.15 -2.49
N ALA A 156 -11.79 1.90 -1.58
CA ALA A 156 -13.24 2.04 -1.48
C ALA A 156 -13.86 2.68 -2.74
N THR A 157 -13.12 3.57 -3.41
CA THR A 157 -13.55 4.20 -4.67
C THR A 157 -13.06 3.49 -5.94
N SER A 158 -12.46 2.31 -5.79
CA SER A 158 -12.05 1.47 -6.92
C SER A 158 -13.20 0.81 -7.72
N PRO A 159 -14.39 0.49 -7.15
CA PRO A 159 -15.47 -0.12 -7.92
C PRO A 159 -16.01 0.80 -9.03
N GLN A 160 -16.34 0.21 -10.19
CA GLN A 160 -16.84 0.95 -11.35
C GLN A 160 -18.16 1.69 -11.08
N ARG A 161 -18.95 1.22 -10.11
CA ARG A 161 -20.18 1.90 -9.66
C ARG A 161 -19.88 3.24 -9.01
N VAL A 162 -18.87 3.29 -8.14
CA VAL A 162 -18.47 4.51 -7.41
C VAL A 162 -17.83 5.53 -8.36
N LEU A 163 -16.99 5.07 -9.29
CA LEU A 163 -16.45 5.93 -10.37
C LEU A 163 -17.56 6.64 -11.15
N ARG A 164 -18.61 5.90 -11.52
CA ARG A 164 -19.76 6.44 -12.26
C ARG A 164 -20.55 7.44 -11.41
N ALA A 165 -20.75 7.17 -10.12
CA ALA A 165 -21.49 8.04 -9.22
C ALA A 165 -20.74 9.35 -8.89
N MET A 166 -19.43 9.31 -8.65
CA MET A 166 -18.64 10.50 -8.29
C MET A 166 -18.29 11.41 -9.48
N GLY A 167 -18.37 10.86 -10.70
CA GLY A 167 -17.88 11.50 -11.90
C GLY A 167 -16.35 11.44 -12.05
N GLY A 168 -15.89 11.28 -13.29
CA GLY A 168 -14.48 11.03 -13.59
C GLY A 168 -13.50 12.12 -13.12
N LYS A 169 -13.92 13.40 -13.09
CA LYS A 169 -13.08 14.51 -12.64
C LYS A 169 -12.75 14.41 -11.14
N ASN A 170 -13.76 14.20 -10.30
CA ASN A 170 -13.58 14.10 -8.85
C ASN A 170 -12.86 12.80 -8.48
N TRP A 171 -13.22 11.69 -9.15
CA TRP A 171 -12.50 10.43 -9.00
C TRP A 171 -11.01 10.56 -9.32
N GLN A 172 -10.67 11.29 -10.39
CA GLN A 172 -9.27 11.52 -10.76
C GLN A 172 -8.55 12.44 -9.77
N ARG A 173 -9.23 13.46 -9.20
CA ARG A 173 -8.67 14.29 -8.12
C ARG A 173 -8.34 13.44 -6.89
N LEU A 174 -9.29 12.61 -6.45
CA LEU A 174 -9.06 11.68 -5.36
C LEU A 174 -7.92 10.73 -5.69
N HIS A 175 -7.89 10.12 -6.87
CA HIS A 175 -6.84 9.18 -7.26
C HIS A 175 -5.44 9.81 -7.45
N ARG A 176 -5.31 11.14 -7.39
CA ARG A 176 -4.00 11.81 -7.30
C ARG A 176 -3.44 11.82 -5.88
N THR A 177 -4.24 11.60 -4.85
CA THR A 177 -3.74 11.49 -3.46
C THR A 177 -2.85 10.28 -3.26
N ILE A 178 -2.80 9.34 -4.21
CA ILE A 178 -1.84 8.22 -4.21
C ILE A 178 -0.38 8.70 -4.12
N TYR A 179 -0.05 9.88 -4.66
CA TYR A 179 1.30 10.44 -4.52
C TYR A 179 1.57 10.88 -3.08
N LEU A 180 0.57 11.48 -2.42
CA LEU A 180 0.67 11.83 -1.00
C LEU A 180 0.78 10.57 -0.14
N ALA A 181 0.02 9.52 -0.45
CA ALA A 181 0.14 8.24 0.22
C ALA A 181 1.54 7.63 0.07
N GLY A 182 2.13 7.67 -1.14
CA GLY A 182 3.50 7.21 -1.37
C GLY A 182 4.56 7.99 -0.59
N ILE A 183 4.45 9.33 -0.56
CA ILE A 183 5.36 10.20 0.21
C ILE A 183 5.21 9.91 1.71
N ALA A 184 3.97 9.89 2.22
CA ALA A 184 3.68 9.60 3.62
C ALA A 184 4.22 8.22 4.03
N ALA A 185 4.07 7.20 3.19
CA ALA A 185 4.59 5.87 3.47
C ALA A 185 6.14 5.83 3.55
N VAL A 186 6.84 6.60 2.71
CA VAL A 186 8.31 6.73 2.79
C VAL A 186 8.73 7.50 4.05
N VAL A 187 8.04 8.60 4.38
CA VAL A 187 8.29 9.38 5.61
C VAL A 187 8.08 8.52 6.85
N HIS A 188 6.98 7.77 6.89
CA HIS A 188 6.68 6.78 7.93
C HIS A 188 7.85 5.79 8.10
N TYR A 189 8.40 5.25 7.01
CA TYR A 189 9.53 4.31 7.08
C TYR A 189 10.84 4.98 7.57
N TRP A 190 11.13 6.21 7.14
CA TRP A 190 12.30 6.94 7.63
C TRP A 190 12.24 7.24 9.14
N TRP A 191 11.06 7.54 9.68
CA TRP A 191 10.91 7.77 11.12
C TRP A 191 10.85 6.49 11.94
N LEU A 192 10.55 5.35 11.32
CA LEU A 192 10.59 4.05 11.98
C LEU A 192 12.02 3.59 12.27
N VAL A 193 12.96 3.88 11.36
CA VAL A 193 14.34 3.41 11.50
C VAL A 193 15.14 4.30 12.45
N LYS A 194 16.08 3.68 13.17
CA LYS A 194 17.00 4.42 14.05
C LYS A 194 17.83 5.42 13.25
N ALA A 195 18.16 6.55 13.86
CA ALA A 195 19.05 7.55 13.27
C ALA A 195 20.36 6.89 12.79
N GLY A 196 20.78 7.21 11.56
CA GLY A 196 21.96 6.61 10.91
C GLY A 196 21.68 5.34 10.10
N VAL A 197 20.55 4.66 10.32
CA VAL A 197 20.13 3.51 9.51
C VAL A 197 19.47 4.01 8.22
N ARG A 198 20.03 3.62 7.07
CA ARG A 198 19.57 4.10 5.75
C ARG A 198 18.71 3.10 4.98
N THR A 199 18.17 2.05 5.61
CA THR A 199 17.38 1.02 4.90
C THR A 199 16.30 1.56 3.93
N PRO A 200 15.60 2.69 4.20
CA PRO A 200 14.57 3.21 3.27
C PRO A 200 15.14 3.93 2.03
N TRP A 201 16.46 3.99 1.85
CA TRP A 201 17.07 4.75 0.75
C TRP A 201 16.61 4.26 -0.62
N LYS A 202 16.46 2.93 -0.80
CA LYS A 202 16.04 2.31 -2.07
C LYS A 202 14.64 2.75 -2.48
N VAL A 203 13.68 2.64 -1.55
CA VAL A 203 12.28 3.04 -1.81
C VAL A 203 12.16 4.54 -2.04
N THR A 204 12.98 5.33 -1.34
CA THR A 204 13.04 6.79 -1.52
C THR A 204 13.55 7.16 -2.91
N ALA A 205 14.65 6.56 -3.35
CA ALA A 205 15.23 6.81 -4.66
C ALA A 205 14.25 6.43 -5.78
N VAL A 206 13.62 5.26 -5.67
CA VAL A 206 12.60 4.82 -6.64
C VAL A 206 11.43 5.81 -6.67
N LEU A 207 10.85 6.17 -5.52
CA LEU A 207 9.75 7.12 -5.47
C LEU A 207 10.14 8.49 -6.07
N ALA A 208 11.31 9.01 -5.71
CA ALA A 208 11.81 10.29 -6.20
C ALA A 208 11.93 10.28 -7.73
N VAL A 209 12.54 9.25 -8.31
CA VAL A 209 12.65 9.08 -9.78
C VAL A 209 11.27 9.02 -10.42
N LEU A 210 10.34 8.24 -9.85
CA LEU A 210 8.97 8.11 -10.38
C LEU A 210 8.19 9.43 -10.34
N LEU A 211 8.35 10.24 -9.29
CA LEU A 211 7.71 11.54 -9.18
C LEU A 211 8.36 12.57 -10.10
N LEU A 212 9.70 12.63 -10.17
CA LEU A 212 10.44 13.51 -11.07
C LEU A 212 10.07 13.24 -12.53
N ALA A 213 10.05 11.97 -12.95
CA ALA A 213 9.64 11.59 -14.31
C ALA A 213 8.23 12.10 -14.67
N ARG A 214 7.31 12.18 -13.69
CA ARG A 214 5.96 12.73 -13.91
C ARG A 214 5.97 14.24 -14.04
N VAL A 215 6.74 14.94 -13.22
CA VAL A 215 6.88 16.41 -13.25
C VAL A 215 7.51 16.87 -14.57
N VAL A 216 8.64 16.27 -14.94
CA VAL A 216 9.35 16.56 -16.20
C VAL A 216 8.41 16.38 -17.40
N TYR A 217 7.71 15.25 -17.47
CA TYR A 217 6.75 15.01 -18.55
C TYR A 217 5.61 16.03 -18.57
N ALA A 218 5.07 16.41 -17.41
CA ALA A 218 4.01 17.40 -17.34
C ALA A 218 4.48 18.78 -17.84
N ALA A 219 5.72 19.17 -17.51
CA ALA A 219 6.34 20.41 -17.99
C ALA A 219 6.56 20.39 -19.51
N MET A 220 7.12 19.30 -20.05
CA MET A 220 7.34 19.13 -21.50
C MET A 220 6.04 19.25 -22.30
N LYS A 221 4.97 18.58 -21.84
CA LYS A 221 3.65 18.63 -22.51
C LYS A 221 3.05 20.04 -22.49
N ARG A 222 3.23 20.78 -21.39
CA ARG A 222 2.75 22.16 -21.26
C ARG A 222 3.49 23.08 -22.23
N SER A 223 4.81 22.95 -22.32
CA SER A 223 5.65 23.68 -23.29
C SER A 223 5.24 23.40 -24.73
N GLN A 224 5.03 22.13 -25.10
CA GLN A 224 4.59 21.75 -26.44
C GLN A 224 3.21 22.34 -26.78
N LYS A 225 2.24 22.30 -25.86
CA LYS A 225 0.90 22.89 -26.08
C LYS A 225 0.98 24.41 -26.31
N THR A 226 1.78 25.12 -25.52
CA THR A 226 1.99 26.57 -25.70
C THR A 226 2.62 26.88 -27.06
N ARG A 227 3.61 26.08 -27.48
CA ARG A 227 4.27 26.23 -28.77
C ARG A 227 3.34 25.96 -29.97
N THR A 228 2.50 24.92 -29.89
CA THR A 228 1.50 24.64 -30.93
C THR A 228 0.44 25.74 -31.02
N ALA A 229 -0.04 26.26 -29.88
CA ALA A 229 -1.02 27.34 -29.85
C ALA A 229 -0.47 28.64 -30.46
N ALA A 230 0.80 28.97 -30.22
CA ALA A 230 1.47 30.11 -30.83
C ALA A 230 1.64 29.95 -32.36
N SER A 231 1.89 28.73 -32.84
CA SER A 231 2.04 28.44 -34.28
C SER A 231 0.72 28.47 -35.06
N THR A 232 -0.43 28.28 -34.42
CA THR A 232 -1.76 28.35 -35.05
C THR A 232 -2.40 29.74 -35.00
N ALA A 233 -1.76 30.70 -34.31
CA ALA A 233 -2.25 32.07 -34.16
C ALA A 233 -1.59 33.05 -35.16
N ILE A 234 -0.70 32.54 -36.02
CA ILE A 234 -0.07 33.21 -37.16
C ILE A 234 -0.71 32.65 -38.42
#